data_AF-A0A920SVN3-F1
#
_entry.id   AF-A0A920SVN3-F1
#
_cell.length_a   1.000
_cell.length_b   1.000
_cell.length_c   1.000
_cell.angle_alpha   90.00
_cell.angle_beta   90.00
_cell.angle_gamma   90.00
#
_symmetry.space_group_name_H-M   'P 1'
#
loop_
_entity.id
_entity.type
_entity.pdbx_description
1 polymer ?
#
loop_
_entity_poly.entity_id
_entity_poly.type
_entity_poly.pdbx_seq_one_letter_code
_entity_poly.pdbx_strand_id
1 'polypeptide(L)'
;MSRTTVFQSTTCRTCGHKPNSFFALPEHIKTRYDIGRIKRHRGFVPVGALTAGPDEDPDQQEGYEIALELPDDDPDYLAGSKLFGPNVWPDELPEFQNGVYGYFESVFSLGCKLFGAFALALDLPKDYFDGELRKPIAQLRLLYYPRWKIKDPNPRWVLGPTPTTSVLHFMADRTWITGSEP
;
A
#
# COMPACT_ATOMS: atom_id res chain seq x y z
N MET A 1 2.08 21.27 -13.96
CA MET A 1 1.30 20.87 -12.77
C MET A 1 0.87 19.43 -12.96
N SER A 2 1.69 18.45 -12.58
CA SER A 2 1.31 17.03 -12.65
C SER A 2 0.26 16.79 -11.57
N ARG A 3 -0.97 16.46 -11.98
CA ARG A 3 -2.02 16.00 -11.08
C ARG A 3 -1.62 14.60 -10.61
N THR A 4 -1.24 14.51 -9.35
CA THR A 4 -0.81 13.29 -8.68
C THR A 4 -2.04 12.40 -8.46
N THR A 5 -2.33 11.50 -9.40
CA THR A 5 -3.30 10.43 -9.18
C THR A 5 -2.64 9.39 -8.29
N VAL A 6 -2.85 9.52 -6.97
CA VAL A 6 -2.49 8.47 -6.03
C VAL A 6 -3.59 7.43 -6.04
N PHE A 7 -3.26 6.17 -6.33
CA PHE A 7 -4.12 5.04 -6.00
C PHE A 7 -3.59 4.44 -4.73
N GLN A 8 -4.44 4.20 -3.74
CA GLN A 8 -4.06 3.44 -2.55
C GLN A 8 -5.04 2.29 -2.38
N SER A 9 -4.51 1.08 -2.32
CA SER A 9 -5.27 -0.06 -1.82
C SER A 9 -4.75 -0.46 -0.45
N THR A 10 -5.67 -0.74 0.48
CA THR A 10 -5.34 -1.14 1.85
C THR A 10 -5.87 -2.55 2.10
N THR A 11 -5.02 -3.49 2.53
CA THR A 11 -5.46 -4.87 2.85
C THR A 11 -5.07 -5.35 4.26
N CYS A 12 -6.10 -5.83 4.98
CA CYS A 12 -6.20 -6.81 6.09
C CYS A 12 -6.09 -6.38 7.58
N ARG A 13 -7.18 -6.59 8.33
CA ARG A 13 -7.22 -6.52 9.81
C ARG A 13 -6.88 -7.83 10.56
N THR A 14 -6.63 -8.95 9.87
CA THR A 14 -6.55 -10.28 10.53
C THR A 14 -5.51 -11.27 9.97
N CYS A 15 -4.57 -10.84 9.12
CA CYS A 15 -3.72 -11.79 8.37
C CYS A 15 -2.40 -12.22 9.04
N GLY A 16 -1.94 -11.60 10.13
CA GLY A 16 -0.57 -11.84 10.63
C GLY A 16 -0.39 -13.04 11.54
N HIS A 17 -1.10 -14.12 11.25
CA HIS A 17 -0.73 -15.46 11.73
C HIS A 17 -0.89 -16.54 10.67
N LYS A 18 -0.78 -16.18 9.38
CA LYS A 18 -0.44 -17.21 8.38
C LYS A 18 1.08 -17.44 8.43
N PRO A 19 1.54 -18.70 8.57
CA PRO A 19 2.96 -19.03 8.67
C PRO A 19 3.78 -18.57 7.44
N ASN A 20 3.12 -18.35 6.30
CA ASN A 20 3.74 -17.90 5.05
C ASN A 20 3.45 -16.42 4.74
N SER A 21 3.25 -15.58 5.76
CA SER A 21 3.06 -14.13 5.59
C SER A 21 4.33 -13.37 5.96
N PHE A 22 4.61 -12.27 5.26
CA PHE A 22 5.75 -11.39 5.59
C PHE A 22 5.73 -10.94 7.06
N PHE A 23 4.55 -10.59 7.59
CA PHE A 23 4.42 -10.11 8.98
C PHE A 23 4.72 -11.18 10.05
N ALA A 24 4.68 -12.47 9.68
CA ALA A 24 5.07 -13.58 10.55
C ALA A 24 6.59 -13.84 10.57
N LEU A 25 7.37 -13.22 9.68
CA LEU A 25 8.82 -13.35 9.68
C LEU A 25 9.44 -12.77 10.96
N PRO A 26 10.61 -13.30 11.40
CA PRO A 26 11.35 -12.72 12.52
C PRO A 26 11.66 -11.24 12.33
N GLU A 27 11.63 -10.47 13.42
CA GLU A 27 11.81 -9.01 13.37
C GLU A 27 13.12 -8.58 12.69
N HIS A 28 14.20 -9.30 12.94
CA HIS A 28 15.50 -9.03 12.33
C HIS A 28 15.51 -9.20 10.80
N ILE A 29 14.60 -10.03 10.26
CA ILE A 29 14.39 -10.18 8.81
C ILE A 29 13.57 -9.02 8.28
N LYS A 30 12.44 -8.70 8.92
CA LYS A 30 11.54 -7.62 8.49
C LYS A 30 12.24 -6.26 8.45
N THR A 31 13.08 -5.97 9.45
CA THR A 31 13.85 -4.72 9.57
C THR A 31 14.93 -4.53 8.50
N ARG A 32 15.26 -5.55 7.68
CA ARG A 32 16.10 -5.36 6.48
C ARG A 32 15.36 -4.65 5.36
N TYR A 33 14.04 -4.75 5.35
CA TYR A 33 13.16 -4.11 4.36
C TYR A 33 12.56 -2.80 4.87
N ASP A 34 12.97 -2.30 6.03
CA ASP A 34 12.44 -1.06 6.62
C ASP A 34 12.67 0.14 5.71
N ILE A 35 11.58 0.80 5.30
CA ILE A 35 11.55 1.98 4.44
C ILE A 35 12.47 3.11 4.93
N GLY A 36 12.60 3.28 6.25
CA GLY A 36 13.46 4.27 6.87
C GLY A 36 14.95 3.96 6.69
N ARG A 37 15.31 2.66 6.64
CA ARG A 37 16.70 2.21 6.45
C ARG A 37 17.10 2.20 4.99
N ILE A 38 16.26 1.65 4.12
CA ILE A 38 16.52 1.58 2.67
C ILE A 38 16.31 2.93 1.96
N LYS A 39 15.72 3.91 2.66
CA LYS A 39 15.40 5.26 2.15
C LYS A 39 14.54 5.23 0.88
N ARG A 40 13.63 4.27 0.78
CA ARG A 40 12.65 4.11 -0.31
C ARG A 40 11.23 4.13 0.26
N HIS A 41 10.26 4.64 -0.50
CA HIS A 41 8.84 4.58 -0.12
C HIS A 41 8.17 3.23 -0.46
N ARG A 42 8.96 2.16 -0.49
CA ARG A 42 8.54 0.79 -0.83
C ARG A 42 9.28 -0.15 0.10
N GLY A 43 8.56 -1.05 0.77
CA GLY A 43 9.11 -1.96 1.78
C GLY A 43 8.30 -1.96 3.07
N PHE A 44 8.93 -2.41 4.16
CA PHE A 44 8.33 -2.60 5.46
C PHE A 44 8.23 -1.30 6.26
N VAL A 45 7.09 -1.11 6.92
CA VAL A 45 6.81 -0.02 7.86
C VAL A 45 6.61 -0.61 9.26
N PRO A 46 7.51 -0.34 10.22
CA PRO A 46 7.37 -0.89 11.56
C PRO A 46 6.28 -0.18 12.39
N VAL A 47 5.83 -0.82 13.46
CA VAL A 47 4.83 -0.26 14.39
C VAL A 47 5.28 1.07 14.98
N GLY A 48 4.43 2.08 14.85
CA GLY A 48 4.66 3.44 15.33
C GLY A 48 5.65 4.23 14.48
N ALA A 49 5.95 3.79 13.25
CA ALA A 49 6.77 4.56 12.32
C ALA A 49 6.03 5.77 11.71
N LEU A 50 4.70 5.79 11.80
CA LEU A 50 3.85 6.83 11.23
C LEU A 50 2.92 7.38 12.28
N THR A 51 2.60 8.66 12.14
CA THR A 51 1.63 9.39 12.96
C THR A 51 0.68 10.13 12.03
N ALA A 52 -0.59 10.24 12.43
CA ALA A 52 -1.59 11.01 11.68
C ALA A 52 -1.32 12.53 11.69
N GLY A 53 -0.63 13.00 12.72
CA GLY A 53 -0.23 14.38 12.92
C GLY A 53 0.82 14.49 14.05
N PRO A 54 1.33 15.69 14.33
CA PRO A 54 2.32 15.91 15.38
C PRO A 54 1.76 15.65 16.79
N ASP A 55 0.44 15.80 16.98
CA ASP A 55 -0.24 15.66 18.28
C ASP A 55 -1.05 14.34 18.40
N GLU A 56 -0.88 13.42 17.44
CA GLU A 56 -1.61 12.15 17.41
C GLU A 56 -0.70 10.98 17.83
N ASP A 57 -1.32 9.95 18.40
CA ASP A 57 -0.61 8.73 18.78
C ASP A 57 0.00 8.04 17.55
N PRO A 58 1.19 7.41 17.68
CA PRO A 58 1.77 6.62 16.62
C PRO A 58 0.88 5.45 16.21
N ASP A 59 0.81 5.20 14.91
CA ASP A 59 0.01 4.12 14.34
C ASP A 59 0.42 2.76 14.91
N GLN A 60 -0.55 2.01 15.43
CA GLN A 60 -0.33 0.71 16.05
C GLN A 60 -0.43 -0.43 15.01
N GLN A 61 0.27 -0.27 13.88
CA GLN A 61 0.23 -1.20 12.75
C GLN A 61 1.61 -1.43 12.13
N GLU A 62 1.83 -2.64 11.64
CA GLU A 62 2.88 -2.94 10.68
C GLU A 62 2.33 -2.72 9.26
N GLY A 63 3.18 -2.25 8.35
CA GLY A 63 2.82 -2.02 6.96
C GLY A 63 3.81 -2.65 5.99
N TYR A 64 3.37 -2.95 4.78
CA TYR A 64 4.24 -3.21 3.65
C TYR A 64 3.74 -2.43 2.44
N GLU A 65 4.58 -1.55 1.91
CA GLU A 65 4.24 -0.64 0.83
C GLU A 65 4.88 -1.10 -0.48
N ILE A 66 4.07 -1.15 -1.53
CA ILE A 66 4.52 -1.32 -2.90
C ILE A 66 3.88 -0.27 -3.79
N ALA A 67 4.43 -0.07 -4.98
CA ALA A 67 3.90 0.83 -5.98
C ALA A 67 3.85 0.17 -7.37
N LEU A 68 3.48 0.94 -8.39
CA LEU A 68 3.70 0.57 -9.79
C LEU A 68 5.14 0.11 -9.98
N GLU A 69 5.32 -1.10 -10.52
CA GLU A 69 6.65 -1.65 -10.79
C GLU A 69 7.32 -0.83 -11.89
N LEU A 70 8.55 -0.40 -11.61
CA LEU A 70 9.36 0.37 -12.55
C LEU A 70 10.76 -0.23 -12.61
N PRO A 71 11.39 -0.25 -13.78
CA PRO A 71 12.75 -0.76 -13.91
C PRO A 71 13.76 0.16 -13.23
N ASP A 72 14.95 -0.39 -12.94
CA ASP A 72 16.05 0.35 -12.28
C ASP A 72 16.58 1.52 -13.12
N ASP A 73 16.32 1.53 -14.43
CA ASP A 73 16.73 2.57 -15.38
C ASP A 73 15.63 3.63 -15.63
N ASP A 74 14.54 3.61 -14.86
CA ASP A 74 13.48 4.60 -14.98
C ASP A 74 14.04 6.04 -14.76
N PRO A 75 13.82 6.98 -15.68
CA PRO A 75 14.41 8.32 -15.60
C PRO A 75 14.05 9.09 -14.33
N ASP A 76 12.83 8.92 -13.80
CA ASP A 76 12.41 9.61 -12.58
C ASP A 76 13.11 9.02 -11.35
N TYR A 77 13.31 7.70 -11.33
CA TYR A 77 14.08 7.03 -10.29
C TYR A 77 15.55 7.45 -10.32
N LEU A 78 16.17 7.48 -11.50
CA LEU A 78 17.55 7.95 -11.69
C LEU A 78 17.73 9.45 -11.33
N ALA A 79 16.68 10.26 -11.53
CA ALA A 79 16.65 11.66 -11.09
C ALA A 79 16.48 11.81 -9.57
N GLY A 80 16.41 10.72 -8.81
CA GLY A 80 16.29 10.71 -7.35
C GLY A 80 14.85 10.85 -6.84
N SER A 81 13.84 10.61 -7.68
CA SER A 81 12.46 10.57 -7.23
C SER A 81 12.28 9.49 -6.18
N LYS A 82 11.67 9.87 -5.07
CA LYS A 82 11.25 8.95 -4.01
C LYS A 82 9.95 8.22 -4.34
N LEU A 83 9.15 8.79 -5.25
CA LEU A 83 7.82 8.30 -5.63
C LEU A 83 7.87 7.30 -6.78
N PHE A 84 8.96 7.27 -7.55
CA PHE A 84 9.17 6.34 -8.65
C PHE A 84 10.41 5.50 -8.38
N GLY A 85 10.39 4.23 -8.79
CA GLY A 85 11.48 3.29 -8.58
C GLY A 85 11.00 1.85 -8.41
N PRO A 86 11.95 0.90 -8.46
CA PRO A 86 11.71 -0.53 -8.31
C PRO A 86 11.11 -0.84 -6.93
N ASN A 87 10.19 -1.79 -6.89
CA ASN A 87 9.73 -2.33 -5.61
C ASN A 87 10.86 -3.12 -4.94
N VAL A 88 10.79 -3.21 -3.62
CA VAL A 88 11.68 -4.07 -2.84
C VAL A 88 10.86 -5.26 -2.40
N TRP A 89 11.38 -6.47 -2.62
CA TRP A 89 10.69 -7.72 -2.34
C TRP A 89 11.50 -8.58 -1.35
N PRO A 90 10.84 -9.37 -0.49
CA PRO A 90 11.53 -10.21 0.48
C PRO A 90 12.06 -11.50 -0.14
N ASP A 91 13.35 -11.77 0.03
CA ASP A 91 14.01 -12.97 -0.51
C ASP A 91 13.52 -14.26 0.19
N GLU A 92 13.10 -14.15 1.45
CA GLU A 92 12.57 -15.27 2.24
C GLU A 92 11.22 -15.79 1.74
N LEU A 93 10.49 -14.99 0.95
CA LEU A 93 9.17 -15.34 0.47
C LEU A 93 9.08 -15.14 -1.05
N PRO A 94 9.64 -16.06 -1.86
CA PRO A 94 9.65 -15.92 -3.32
C PRO A 94 8.26 -15.76 -3.95
N GLU A 95 7.22 -16.35 -3.33
CA GLU A 95 5.83 -16.25 -3.81
C GLU A 95 5.13 -14.95 -3.41
N PHE A 96 5.72 -14.17 -2.49
CA PHE A 96 5.10 -12.95 -1.96
C PHE A 96 4.90 -11.90 -3.06
N GLN A 97 5.91 -11.72 -3.92
CA GLN A 97 5.82 -10.80 -5.04
C GLN A 97 4.65 -11.14 -5.96
N ASN A 98 4.55 -12.39 -6.42
CA ASN A 98 3.51 -12.81 -7.34
C ASN A 98 2.10 -12.61 -6.75
N GLY A 99 1.89 -12.98 -5.48
CA GLY A 99 0.59 -12.84 -4.83
C GLY A 99 0.19 -11.37 -4.60
N VAL A 100 1.12 -10.55 -4.12
CA VAL A 100 0.84 -9.16 -3.77
C VAL A 100 0.76 -8.27 -5.01
N TYR A 101 1.69 -8.43 -5.95
CA TYR A 101 1.71 -7.64 -7.17
C TYR A 101 0.55 -8.02 -8.11
N GLY A 102 0.21 -9.31 -8.21
CA GLY A 102 -0.97 -9.73 -8.98
C GLY A 102 -2.28 -9.14 -8.43
N TYR A 103 -2.38 -8.95 -7.11
CA TYR A 103 -3.50 -8.22 -6.51
C TYR A 103 -3.45 -6.73 -6.86
N PHE A 104 -2.28 -6.09 -6.78
CA PHE A 104 -2.09 -4.70 -7.19
C PHE A 104 -2.54 -4.49 -8.64
N GLU A 105 -2.10 -5.32 -9.59
CA GLU A 105 -2.47 -5.22 -11.01
C GLU A 105 -3.99 -5.40 -11.22
N SER A 106 -4.60 -6.32 -10.49
CA SER A 106 -6.05 -6.57 -10.56
C SER A 106 -6.85 -5.34 -10.11
N VAL A 107 -6.48 -4.74 -8.97
CA VAL A 107 -7.13 -3.53 -8.45
C VAL A 107 -6.83 -2.32 -9.34
N PHE A 108 -5.61 -2.22 -9.86
CA PHE A 108 -5.22 -1.16 -10.78
C PHE A 108 -6.03 -1.22 -12.08
N SER A 109 -6.19 -2.41 -12.68
CA SER A 109 -7.03 -2.62 -13.85
C SER A 109 -8.50 -2.24 -13.60
N LEU A 110 -9.04 -2.58 -12.42
CA LEU A 110 -10.36 -2.13 -11.99
C LEU A 110 -10.44 -0.61 -11.90
N GLY A 111 -9.42 0.03 -11.32
CA GLY A 111 -9.26 1.48 -11.28
C GLY A 111 -9.35 2.11 -12.66
N CYS A 112 -8.56 1.64 -13.64
CA CYS A 112 -8.60 2.17 -15.01
C CYS A 112 -9.99 2.04 -15.65
N LYS A 113 -10.69 0.92 -15.44
CA LYS A 113 -12.06 0.73 -15.93
C LYS A 113 -13.03 1.74 -15.31
N LEU A 114 -12.89 2.04 -14.02
CA LEU A 114 -13.71 3.03 -13.32
C LEU A 114 -13.44 4.45 -13.80
N PHE A 115 -12.18 4.81 -14.08
CA PHE A 115 -11.86 6.11 -14.69
C PHE A 115 -12.53 6.27 -16.07
N GLY A 116 -12.55 5.22 -16.88
CA GLY A 116 -13.30 5.23 -18.14
C GLY A 116 -14.81 5.42 -17.94
N ALA A 117 -15.38 4.83 -16.90
CA ALA A 117 -16.79 5.04 -16.54
C ALA A 117 -17.05 6.47 -16.04
N PHE A 118 -16.14 7.05 -15.25
CA PHE A 118 -16.22 8.43 -14.79
C PHE A 118 -16.12 9.43 -15.95
N ALA A 119 -15.26 9.18 -16.93
CA ALA A 119 -15.16 10.03 -18.12
C ALA A 119 -16.51 10.08 -18.85
N LEU A 120 -17.13 8.91 -19.08
CA LEU A 120 -18.44 8.83 -19.71
C LEU A 120 -19.54 9.53 -18.89
N ALA A 121 -19.53 9.40 -17.56
CA ALA A 121 -20.50 10.06 -16.67
C ALA A 121 -20.35 11.59 -16.65
N LEU A 122 -19.20 12.11 -17.08
CA LEU A 122 -18.90 13.53 -17.22
C LEU A 122 -19.07 14.04 -18.66
N ASP A 123 -19.70 13.25 -19.54
CA ASP A 123 -19.85 13.54 -20.98
C ASP A 123 -18.50 13.75 -21.70
N LEU A 124 -17.44 13.06 -21.25
CA LEU A 124 -16.12 13.06 -21.87
C LEU A 124 -15.87 11.76 -22.66
N PRO A 125 -14.92 11.75 -23.61
CA PRO A 125 -14.44 10.51 -24.23
C PRO A 125 -13.99 9.49 -23.18
N LYS A 126 -14.26 8.20 -23.40
CA LYS A 126 -13.93 7.13 -22.44
C LYS A 126 -12.43 7.08 -22.07
N ASP A 127 -11.57 7.45 -23.02
CA ASP A 127 -10.11 7.47 -22.94
C ASP A 127 -9.55 8.80 -22.41
N TYR A 128 -10.40 9.73 -21.97
CA TYR A 128 -10.00 11.08 -21.55
C TYR A 128 -8.90 11.09 -20.48
N PHE A 129 -8.88 10.11 -19.57
CA PHE A 129 -7.90 10.02 -18.48
C PHE A 129 -6.72 9.06 -18.76
N ASP A 130 -6.61 8.47 -19.96
CA ASP A 130 -5.59 7.44 -20.23
C ASP A 130 -4.16 8.00 -20.12
N GLY A 131 -3.97 9.29 -20.39
CA GLY A 131 -2.69 9.98 -20.24
C GLY A 131 -2.19 9.98 -18.79
N GLU A 132 -3.06 10.29 -17.84
CA GLU A 132 -2.78 10.31 -16.40
C GLU A 132 -2.61 8.90 -15.83
N LEU A 133 -3.19 7.89 -16.47
CA LEU A 133 -3.14 6.49 -16.04
C LEU A 133 -1.95 5.70 -16.60
N ARG A 134 -1.12 6.31 -17.47
CA ARG A 134 0.05 5.63 -18.08
C ARG A 134 1.20 5.39 -17.09
N LYS A 135 1.51 6.36 -16.24
CA LYS A 135 2.53 6.26 -15.17
C LYS A 135 2.03 6.98 -13.90
N PRO A 136 0.94 6.50 -13.28
CA PRO A 136 0.37 7.14 -12.10
C PRO A 136 1.20 6.82 -10.86
N ILE A 137 0.97 7.57 -9.79
CA ILE A 137 1.55 7.29 -8.48
C ILE A 137 0.64 6.26 -7.78
N ALA A 138 0.57 5.06 -8.32
CA ALA A 138 -0.25 3.99 -7.75
C ALA A 138 0.52 3.21 -6.67
N GLN A 139 -0.11 3.01 -5.52
CA GLN A 139 0.45 2.35 -4.34
C GLN A 139 -0.52 1.31 -3.76
N LEU A 140 0.03 0.23 -3.21
CA LEU A 140 -0.69 -0.74 -2.38
C LEU A 140 0.01 -0.81 -1.03
N ARG A 141 -0.80 -0.77 0.02
CA ARG A 141 -0.40 -0.87 1.40
C ARG A 141 -1.03 -2.10 2.03
N LEU A 142 -0.20 -3.08 2.36
CA LEU A 142 -0.61 -4.19 3.20
C LEU A 142 -0.48 -3.74 4.65
N LEU A 143 -1.52 -3.89 5.44
CA LEU A 143 -1.51 -3.53 6.85
C LEU A 143 -1.65 -4.78 7.70
N TYR A 144 -1.02 -4.75 8.86
CA TYR A 144 -1.20 -5.76 9.89
C TYR A 144 -1.24 -5.11 11.26
N TYR A 145 -2.26 -5.43 12.04
CA TYR A 145 -2.46 -4.92 13.40
C TYR A 145 -2.06 -6.00 14.41
N PRO A 146 -0.82 -6.01 14.92
CA PRO A 146 -0.38 -6.99 15.90
C PRO A 146 -1.05 -6.74 17.25
N ARG A 147 -1.86 -7.70 17.72
CA ARG A 147 -2.54 -7.61 19.02
C ARG A 147 -1.61 -7.53 20.23
N TRP A 148 -0.36 -7.98 20.07
CA TRP A 148 0.64 -8.12 21.15
C TRP A 148 1.81 -7.13 21.07
N LYS A 149 1.84 -6.24 20.08
CA LYS A 149 2.88 -5.19 19.92
C LYS A 149 2.33 -3.77 20.07
N ILE A 150 1.17 -3.64 20.71
CA ILE A 150 0.61 -2.31 20.97
C ILE A 150 1.54 -1.61 21.97
N LYS A 151 2.23 -0.55 21.52
CA LYS A 151 3.19 0.20 22.34
C LYS A 151 2.48 0.99 23.44
N ASP A 152 1.27 1.45 23.15
CA ASP A 152 0.35 2.02 24.13
C ASP A 152 -0.79 1.03 24.37
N PRO A 153 -0.98 0.48 25.58
CA PRO A 153 -2.06 -0.46 25.85
C PRO A 153 -3.47 0.17 25.74
N ASN A 154 -3.59 1.49 25.67
CA ASN A 154 -4.87 2.18 25.51
C ASN A 154 -4.72 3.44 24.64
N PRO A 155 -4.37 3.29 23.35
CA PRO A 155 -4.16 4.44 22.48
C PRO A 155 -5.49 5.14 22.24
N ARG A 156 -5.46 6.47 22.07
CA ARG A 156 -6.65 7.24 21.68
C ARG A 156 -7.18 6.75 20.33
N TRP A 157 -6.27 6.34 19.44
CA TRP A 157 -6.57 5.73 18.14
C TRP A 157 -5.56 4.63 17.79
N VAL A 158 -6.04 3.50 17.24
CA VAL A 158 -5.15 2.47 16.65
C VAL A 158 -4.52 2.96 15.34
N LEU A 159 -5.28 3.76 14.59
CA LEU A 159 -4.87 4.49 13.40
C LEU A 159 -5.54 5.86 13.50
N GLY A 160 -4.73 6.93 13.57
CA GLY A 160 -5.26 8.28 13.71
C GLY A 160 -6.05 8.75 12.48
N PRO A 161 -6.96 9.72 12.62
CA PRO A 161 -7.74 10.25 11.51
C PRO A 161 -6.81 10.94 10.49
N THR A 162 -6.73 10.39 9.28
CA THR A 162 -5.92 10.96 8.19
C THR A 162 -6.75 11.07 6.91
N PRO A 163 -6.82 12.27 6.28
CA PRO A 163 -7.46 12.38 4.97
C PRO A 163 -6.58 11.68 3.93
N THR A 164 -7.20 10.84 3.09
CA THR A 164 -6.52 10.26 1.94
C THR A 164 -6.32 11.32 0.86
N THR A 165 -5.11 11.49 0.36
CA THR A 165 -4.77 12.43 -0.72
C THR A 165 -4.96 11.84 -2.12
N SER A 166 -5.41 10.58 -2.20
CA SER A 166 -5.67 9.83 -3.43
C SER A 166 -6.97 10.22 -4.14
N VAL A 167 -6.95 10.18 -5.47
CA VAL A 167 -8.14 10.39 -6.31
C VAL A 167 -9.09 9.18 -6.24
N LEU A 168 -8.53 7.97 -6.11
CA LEU A 168 -9.31 6.74 -5.93
C LEU A 168 -8.63 5.83 -4.90
N HIS A 169 -9.42 5.35 -3.94
CA HIS A 169 -8.93 4.52 -2.84
C HIS A 169 -9.79 3.26 -2.71
N PHE A 170 -9.15 2.09 -2.70
CA PHE A 170 -9.82 0.80 -2.55
C PHE A 170 -9.44 0.14 -1.23
N MET A 171 -10.39 0.04 -0.29
CA MET A 171 -10.19 -0.72 0.94
C MET A 171 -10.75 -2.13 0.78
N ALA A 172 -9.92 -3.12 1.07
CA ALA A 172 -10.35 -4.50 1.18
C ALA A 172 -10.04 -5.00 2.59
N ASP A 173 -11.08 -5.39 3.32
CA ASP A 173 -10.94 -6.11 4.58
C ASP A 173 -11.41 -7.55 4.41
N ARG A 174 -10.62 -8.51 4.88
CA ARG A 174 -10.94 -9.94 4.75
C ARG A 174 -12.03 -10.42 5.70
N THR A 175 -12.62 -9.52 6.49
CA THR A 175 -13.79 -9.79 7.32
C THR A 175 -15.02 -10.22 6.51
N TRP A 176 -15.03 -10.05 5.19
CA TRP A 176 -16.20 -10.30 4.34
C TRP A 176 -16.09 -11.48 3.36
N ILE A 177 -14.93 -12.14 3.20
CA ILE A 177 -14.72 -13.17 2.16
C ILE A 177 -14.95 -14.61 2.68
N THR A 178 -15.08 -14.81 3.99
CA THR A 178 -15.59 -16.08 4.53
C THR A 178 -17.07 -15.95 4.82
N GLY A 179 -17.89 -16.08 3.78
CA GLY A 179 -19.28 -16.45 3.94
C GLY A 179 -19.35 -17.85 4.54
N SER A 180 -19.43 -17.93 5.86
CA SER A 180 -20.07 -19.00 6.62
C SER A 180 -20.04 -18.62 8.10
N GLU A 181 -21.13 -18.02 8.55
CA GLU A 181 -21.75 -18.42 9.82
C GLU A 181 -22.42 -19.80 9.61
N PRO A 182 -22.70 -20.59 10.66
CA PRO A 182 -22.70 -20.25 12.10
C PRO A 182 -21.62 -20.95 12.95
#